data_AF-A0A3M1U7Z3-F1
#
_entry.id   AF-A0A3M1U7Z3-F1
#
_cell.length_a   1.000
_cell.length_b   1.000
_cell.length_c   1.000
_cell.angle_alpha   90.00
_cell.angle_beta   90.00
_cell.angle_gamma   90.00
#
_symmetry.space_group_name_H-M   'P 1'
#
loop_
_entity.id
_entity.type
_entity.pdbx_description
1 polymer ?
#
loop_
_entity_poly.entity_id
_entity_poly.type
_entity_poly.pdbx_seq_one_letter_code
_entity_poly.pdbx_strand_id
1 'polypeptide(L)'
;MVVFSTLLKTINYNSGQIMDTYPTKHARAFQQLYQMYHRQEEAFRTAFIKLYSFRQADPHFVQHYFDLLEHYRRQPPSDLRAMLNTLFGRQPLRPLSPSHFAQFSYMANLLNPQHPVFSKALAGLLGFRPPVQSRSNHRLRVQLYLEFYKSLTGLYLKLQHDKQLYPLLKAIGILLKSEGIYLHTAKKFDLLMQHVAVLHQEGKLI
;
A
#
# COMPACT_ATOMS: atom_id res chain seq x y z
N MET A 1 17.39 0.82 9.56
CA MET A 1 16.09 1.47 9.26
C MET A 1 16.43 2.86 8.78
N VAL A 2 15.98 3.28 7.59
CA VAL A 2 16.27 4.66 7.13
C VAL A 2 15.79 5.63 8.20
N VAL A 3 16.69 6.51 8.62
CA VAL A 3 16.40 7.50 9.65
C VAL A 3 15.35 8.45 9.07
N PHE A 4 14.26 8.67 9.81
CA PHE A 4 13.14 9.55 9.44
C PHE A 4 13.60 10.88 8.80
N SER A 5 14.68 11.47 9.34
CA SER A 5 15.28 12.70 8.84
C SER A 5 15.89 12.57 7.44
N THR A 6 16.49 11.43 7.09
CA THR A 6 17.05 11.19 5.76
C THR A 6 15.95 11.12 4.72
N LEU A 7 14.88 10.37 5.00
CA LEU A 7 13.74 10.25 4.09
C LEU A 7 13.06 11.61 3.85
N LEU A 8 12.85 12.40 4.91
CA LEU A 8 12.30 13.75 4.79
C LEU A 8 13.17 14.65 3.92
N LYS A 9 14.49 14.65 4.15
CA LYS A 9 15.44 15.43 3.35
C LYS A 9 15.35 15.02 1.88
N THR A 10 15.40 13.71 1.57
CA THR A 10 15.28 13.22 0.20
C THR A 10 13.97 13.67 -0.45
N ILE A 11 12.83 13.57 0.23
CA ILE A 11 11.55 14.02 -0.33
C ILE A 11 11.56 15.54 -0.60
N ASN A 12 12.07 16.33 0.34
CA ASN A 12 12.10 17.79 0.20
C ASN A 12 13.07 18.25 -0.91
N TYR A 13 14.26 17.66 -1.00
CA TYR A 13 15.23 17.99 -2.06
C TYR A 13 14.73 17.64 -3.46
N ASN A 14 13.93 16.59 -3.58
CA ASN A 14 13.44 16.10 -4.87
C ASN A 14 11.97 16.49 -5.15
N SER A 15 11.41 17.47 -4.43
CA SER A 15 9.97 17.78 -4.48
C SER A 15 9.48 18.18 -5.87
N GLY A 16 10.28 18.91 -6.65
CA GLY A 16 9.95 19.29 -8.03
C GLY A 16 9.78 18.08 -8.93
N GLN A 17 10.80 17.21 -8.98
CA GLN A 17 10.75 15.98 -9.76
C GLN A 17 9.62 15.04 -9.33
N ILE A 18 9.39 14.92 -8.02
CA ILE A 18 8.27 14.15 -7.46
C ILE A 18 6.93 14.70 -7.96
N MET A 19 6.77 16.02 -8.02
CA MET A 19 5.56 16.67 -8.53
C MET A 19 5.38 16.46 -10.03
N ASP A 20 6.44 16.64 -10.82
CA ASP A 20 6.39 16.53 -12.29
C ASP A 20 6.04 15.11 -12.76
N THR A 21 6.42 14.11 -11.96
CA THR A 21 6.22 12.70 -12.28
C THR A 21 5.13 12.04 -11.44
N TYR A 22 4.37 12.83 -10.65
CA TYR A 22 3.41 12.29 -9.70
C TYR A 22 2.38 11.38 -10.43
N PRO A 23 2.04 10.20 -9.89
CA PRO A 23 1.29 9.18 -10.63
C PRO A 23 -0.22 9.46 -10.67
N THR A 24 -0.65 10.55 -11.32
CA THR A 24 -2.06 10.98 -11.38
C THR A 24 -2.97 9.95 -12.03
N LYS A 25 -2.47 9.19 -13.03
CA LYS A 25 -3.18 8.03 -13.60
C LYS A 25 -3.53 6.97 -12.55
N HIS A 26 -2.60 6.67 -11.63
CA HIS A 26 -2.85 5.71 -10.56
C HIS A 26 -3.80 6.29 -9.51
N ALA A 27 -3.67 7.58 -9.18
CA ALA A 27 -4.60 8.28 -8.30
C ALA A 27 -6.04 8.24 -8.83
N ARG A 28 -6.23 8.47 -10.13
CA ARG A 28 -7.52 8.40 -10.82
C ARG A 28 -8.11 6.99 -10.79
N ALA A 29 -7.29 5.99 -11.12
CA ALA A 29 -7.73 4.59 -11.09
C ALA A 29 -8.16 4.16 -9.67
N PHE A 30 -7.44 4.60 -8.63
CA PHE A 30 -7.84 4.35 -7.25
C PHE A 30 -9.14 5.06 -6.88
N GLN A 31 -9.33 6.32 -7.27
CA GLN A 31 -10.60 7.02 -7.03
C GLN A 31 -11.78 6.28 -7.64
N GLN A 32 -11.67 5.87 -8.90
CA GLN A 32 -12.71 5.11 -9.60
C GLN A 32 -13.00 3.79 -8.87
N LEU A 33 -11.93 3.07 -8.48
CA LEU A 33 -12.04 1.84 -7.70
C LEU A 33 -12.80 2.07 -6.38
N TYR A 34 -12.45 3.11 -5.63
CA TYR A 34 -13.05 3.42 -4.34
C TYR A 34 -14.53 3.84 -4.47
N GLN A 35 -14.89 4.56 -5.52
CA GLN A 35 -16.29 4.88 -5.83
C GLN A 35 -17.12 3.62 -6.13
N MET A 36 -16.54 2.64 -6.82
CA MET A 36 -17.17 1.35 -7.11
C MET A 36 -17.22 0.41 -5.89
N TYR A 37 -16.24 0.50 -4.98
CA TYR A 37 -16.13 -0.36 -3.81
C TYR A 37 -17.40 -0.38 -2.94
N HIS A 38 -18.09 0.76 -2.83
CA HIS A 38 -19.33 0.85 -2.07
C HIS A 38 -20.55 0.28 -2.80
N ARG A 39 -20.49 0.12 -4.13
CA ARG A 39 -21.62 -0.25 -4.99
C ARG A 39 -21.77 -1.76 -5.24
N GLN A 40 -20.79 -2.58 -4.83
CA GLN A 40 -20.83 -4.05 -4.89
C GLN A 40 -20.98 -4.65 -6.29
N GLU A 41 -20.37 -4.02 -7.29
CA GLU A 41 -20.52 -4.44 -8.69
C GLU A 41 -19.37 -5.36 -9.13
N GLU A 42 -19.65 -6.23 -10.10
CA GLU A 42 -18.62 -6.98 -10.86
C GLU A 42 -17.55 -6.04 -11.47
N ALA A 43 -17.96 -4.81 -11.78
CA ALA A 43 -17.08 -3.72 -12.20
C ALA A 43 -15.98 -3.41 -11.16
N PHE A 44 -16.28 -3.45 -9.86
CA PHE A 44 -15.29 -3.26 -8.80
C PHE A 44 -14.24 -4.38 -8.84
N ARG A 45 -14.67 -5.65 -8.89
CA ARG A 45 -13.75 -6.80 -8.94
C ARG A 45 -12.83 -6.70 -10.15
N THR A 46 -13.38 -6.37 -11.32
CA THR A 46 -12.62 -6.18 -12.57
C THR A 46 -11.60 -5.02 -12.47
N ALA A 47 -12.04 -3.87 -11.96
CA ALA A 47 -11.17 -2.71 -11.77
C ALA A 47 -10.04 -3.00 -10.76
N PHE A 48 -10.35 -3.69 -9.67
CA PHE A 48 -9.38 -4.11 -8.65
C PHE A 48 -8.32 -5.02 -9.26
N ILE A 49 -8.74 -6.07 -9.97
CA ILE A 49 -7.83 -7.04 -10.59
C ILE A 49 -6.90 -6.35 -11.60
N LYS A 50 -7.43 -5.38 -12.36
CA LYS A 50 -6.67 -4.59 -13.32
C LYS A 50 -5.65 -3.68 -12.62
N LEU A 51 -6.05 -2.97 -11.56
CA LEU A 51 -5.19 -2.00 -10.87
C LEU A 51 -4.03 -2.69 -10.15
N TYR A 52 -4.30 -3.82 -9.49
CA TYR A 52 -3.31 -4.53 -8.65
C TYR A 52 -2.70 -5.76 -9.33
N SER A 53 -2.94 -5.93 -10.64
CA SER A 53 -2.39 -7.02 -11.45
C SER A 53 -2.63 -8.42 -10.86
N PHE A 54 -3.83 -8.68 -10.32
CA PHE A 54 -4.23 -9.99 -9.81
C PHE A 54 -4.45 -11.05 -10.92
N ARG A 55 -4.19 -10.71 -12.18
CA ARG A 55 -4.54 -11.56 -13.35
C ARG A 55 -3.93 -12.96 -13.34
N GLN A 56 -2.82 -13.15 -12.62
CA GLN A 56 -2.15 -14.46 -12.50
C GLN A 56 -2.50 -15.20 -11.19
N ALA A 57 -3.38 -14.63 -10.37
CA ALA A 57 -3.85 -15.30 -9.16
C ALA A 57 -4.83 -16.42 -9.52
N ASP A 58 -4.78 -17.49 -8.75
CA ASP A 58 -5.69 -18.61 -8.85
C ASP A 58 -7.16 -18.15 -8.68
N PRO A 59 -8.11 -18.59 -9.53
CA PRO A 59 -9.50 -18.16 -9.45
C PRO A 59 -10.17 -18.42 -8.09
N HIS A 60 -9.84 -19.54 -7.42
CA HIS A 60 -10.40 -19.81 -6.09
C HIS A 60 -9.85 -18.82 -5.06
N PHE A 61 -8.55 -18.50 -5.14
CA PHE A 61 -7.98 -17.44 -4.30
C PHE A 61 -8.63 -16.08 -4.57
N VAL A 62 -8.86 -15.71 -5.84
CA VAL A 62 -9.51 -14.44 -6.19
C VAL A 62 -10.91 -14.36 -5.60
N GLN A 63 -11.70 -15.44 -5.73
CA GLN A 63 -13.04 -15.51 -5.14
C GLN A 63 -12.98 -15.37 -3.62
N HIS A 64 -12.15 -16.19 -2.94
CA HIS A 64 -11.94 -16.14 -1.49
C HIS A 64 -11.50 -14.75 -1.00
N TYR A 65 -10.60 -14.09 -1.75
CA TYR A 65 -10.14 -12.74 -1.44
C TYR A 65 -11.30 -11.74 -1.41
N PHE A 66 -12.17 -11.75 -2.42
CA PHE A 66 -13.29 -10.80 -2.48
C PHE A 66 -14.41 -11.14 -1.48
N ASP A 67 -14.65 -12.42 -1.21
CA ASP A 67 -15.63 -12.84 -0.20
C ASP A 67 -15.17 -12.40 1.20
N LEU A 68 -13.87 -12.52 1.49
CA LEU A 68 -13.28 -11.97 2.72
C LEU A 68 -13.33 -10.44 2.77
N LEU A 69 -13.04 -9.75 1.67
CA LEU A 69 -13.14 -8.29 1.62
C LEU A 69 -14.56 -7.83 1.91
N GLU A 70 -15.57 -8.52 1.38
CA GLU A 70 -16.97 -8.22 1.65
C GLU A 70 -17.36 -8.50 3.10
N HIS A 71 -16.92 -9.65 3.64
CA HIS A 71 -17.12 -10.00 5.04
C HIS A 71 -16.52 -8.93 5.96
N TYR A 72 -15.24 -8.57 5.76
CA TYR A 72 -14.55 -7.60 6.60
C TYR A 72 -15.06 -6.16 6.48
N ARG A 73 -15.72 -5.83 5.36
CA ARG A 73 -16.43 -4.57 5.21
C ARG A 73 -17.62 -4.47 6.17
N ARG A 74 -18.32 -5.58 6.43
CA ARG A 74 -19.47 -5.64 7.35
C ARG A 74 -19.03 -5.88 8.79
N GLN A 75 -17.98 -6.68 8.96
CA GLN A 75 -17.45 -7.09 10.25
C GLN A 75 -15.92 -6.98 10.23
N PRO A 76 -15.35 -5.83 10.63
CA PRO A 76 -13.91 -5.64 10.61
C PRO A 76 -13.15 -6.76 11.35
N PRO A 77 -11.97 -7.15 10.85
CA PRO A 77 -11.17 -8.20 11.51
C PRO A 77 -10.75 -7.74 12.91
N SER A 78 -10.64 -8.68 13.85
CA SER A 78 -10.16 -8.40 15.21
C SER A 78 -8.74 -7.81 15.20
N ASP A 79 -7.87 -8.32 14.32
CA ASP A 79 -6.56 -7.74 14.05
C ASP A 79 -6.04 -8.10 12.64
N LEU A 80 -4.95 -7.45 12.24
CA LEU A 80 -4.29 -7.66 10.96
C LEU A 80 -3.67 -9.07 10.79
N ARG A 81 -3.29 -9.73 11.89
CA ARG A 81 -2.75 -11.09 11.86
C ARG A 81 -3.85 -12.10 11.54
N ALA A 82 -5.02 -11.95 12.14
CA ALA A 82 -6.20 -12.75 11.86
C ALA A 82 -6.57 -12.62 10.38
N MET A 83 -6.66 -11.39 9.85
CA MET A 83 -6.94 -11.16 8.43
C MET A 83 -5.92 -11.86 7.51
N LEU A 84 -4.62 -11.72 7.78
CA LEU A 84 -3.56 -12.36 6.99
C LEU A 84 -3.65 -13.90 7.03
N ASN A 85 -3.88 -14.46 8.22
CA ASN A 85 -4.02 -15.90 8.42
C ASN A 85 -5.29 -16.47 7.79
N THR A 86 -6.38 -15.70 7.74
CA THR A 86 -7.61 -16.12 7.04
C THR A 86 -7.42 -16.06 5.52
N LEU A 87 -6.66 -15.08 5.03
CA LEU A 87 -6.43 -14.91 3.59
C LEU A 87 -5.49 -15.98 3.01
N PHE A 88 -4.42 -16.32 3.72
CA PHE A 88 -3.39 -17.25 3.23
C PHE A 88 -3.32 -18.57 4.00
N GLY A 89 -4.18 -18.79 4.98
CA GLY A 89 -4.12 -19.95 5.87
C GLY A 89 -3.08 -19.79 6.99
N ARG A 90 -3.22 -20.60 8.05
CA ARG A 90 -2.29 -20.65 9.19
C ARG A 90 -1.01 -21.46 8.91
N GLN A 91 -1.10 -22.37 7.95
CA GLN A 91 -0.01 -23.22 7.47
C GLN A 91 -0.15 -23.43 5.96
N PRO A 92 0.05 -22.39 5.14
CA PRO A 92 -0.03 -22.56 3.70
C PRO A 92 1.03 -23.53 3.19
N LEU A 93 0.66 -24.28 2.15
CA LEU A 93 1.58 -25.10 1.36
C LEU A 93 2.74 -24.28 0.79
N ARG A 94 2.55 -22.96 0.60
CA ARG A 94 3.58 -22.04 0.13
C ARG A 94 3.91 -20.97 1.18
N PRO A 95 5.19 -20.67 1.43
CA PRO A 95 5.56 -19.62 2.35
C PRO A 95 5.02 -18.25 1.91
N LEU A 96 4.68 -17.42 2.88
CA LEU A 96 4.26 -16.04 2.64
C LEU A 96 5.37 -15.28 1.88
N SER A 97 5.00 -14.72 0.72
CA SER A 97 5.89 -13.99 -0.18
C SER A 97 5.62 -12.49 -0.10
N PRO A 98 6.51 -11.62 -0.61
CA PRO A 98 6.24 -10.18 -0.68
C PRO A 98 4.99 -9.86 -1.50
N SER A 99 4.70 -10.64 -2.54
CA SER A 99 3.50 -10.46 -3.36
C SER A 99 2.23 -10.80 -2.58
N HIS A 100 2.23 -11.89 -1.81
CA HIS A 100 1.12 -12.21 -0.91
C HIS A 100 0.89 -11.09 0.13
N PHE A 101 1.97 -10.55 0.70
CA PHE A 101 1.83 -9.47 1.65
C PHE A 101 1.34 -8.15 1.02
N ALA A 102 1.73 -7.88 -0.24
CA ALA A 102 1.16 -6.77 -1.01
C ALA A 102 -0.36 -6.93 -1.20
N GLN A 103 -0.83 -8.11 -1.58
CA GLN A 103 -2.26 -8.42 -1.72
C GLN A 103 -3.02 -8.17 -0.42
N PHE A 104 -2.49 -8.66 0.70
CA PHE A 104 -3.04 -8.37 2.03
C PHE A 104 -3.10 -6.87 2.32
N SER A 105 -2.03 -6.12 2.01
CA SER A 105 -1.99 -4.68 2.28
C SER A 105 -2.97 -3.88 1.41
N TYR A 106 -3.29 -4.35 0.19
CA TYR A 106 -4.33 -3.73 -0.63
C TYR A 106 -5.71 -3.89 0.01
N MET A 107 -6.02 -5.08 0.54
CA MET A 107 -7.24 -5.32 1.31
C MET A 107 -7.31 -4.41 2.54
N ALA A 108 -6.22 -4.36 3.32
CA ALA A 108 -6.12 -3.50 4.49
C ALA A 108 -6.34 -2.02 4.16
N ASN A 109 -5.73 -1.52 3.08
CA ASN A 109 -5.86 -0.13 2.63
C ASN A 109 -7.27 0.21 2.12
N LEU A 110 -7.96 -0.75 1.47
CA LEU A 110 -9.35 -0.56 1.04
C LEU A 110 -10.32 -0.52 2.23
N LEU A 111 -10.13 -1.40 3.21
CA LEU A 111 -10.94 -1.42 4.43
C LEU A 111 -10.68 -0.20 5.31
N ASN A 112 -9.43 0.28 5.36
CA ASN A 112 -9.04 1.47 6.09
C ASN A 112 -7.90 2.21 5.35
N PRO A 113 -8.17 3.39 4.76
CA PRO A 113 -7.17 4.17 4.02
C PRO A 113 -5.95 4.63 4.84
N GLN A 114 -5.98 4.53 6.18
CA GLN A 114 -4.82 4.82 7.03
C GLN A 114 -3.76 3.71 6.99
N HIS A 115 -4.13 2.51 6.53
CA HIS A 115 -3.20 1.43 6.35
C HIS A 115 -2.41 1.61 5.04
N PRO A 116 -1.07 1.62 5.10
CA PRO A 116 -0.24 1.83 3.91
C PRO A 116 -0.32 0.64 2.96
N VAL A 117 -0.04 0.86 1.69
CA VAL A 117 0.16 -0.25 0.75
C VAL A 117 1.59 -0.76 0.85
N PHE A 118 1.77 -2.06 0.97
CA PHE A 118 3.10 -2.68 0.92
C PHE A 118 3.55 -2.84 -0.54
N SER A 119 4.80 -2.46 -0.81
CA SER A 119 5.50 -2.78 -2.05
C SER A 119 6.95 -3.15 -1.77
N LYS A 120 7.58 -3.90 -2.67
CA LYS A 120 9.01 -4.25 -2.57
C LYS A 120 9.89 -3.00 -2.64
N ALA A 121 9.52 -2.01 -3.47
CA ALA A 121 10.22 -0.74 -3.58
C ALA A 121 10.22 0.00 -2.24
N LEU A 122 9.05 0.12 -1.60
CA LEU A 122 8.92 0.82 -0.31
C LEU A 122 9.62 0.07 0.82
N ALA A 123 9.53 -1.26 0.84
CA ALA A 123 10.32 -2.09 1.73
C ALA A 123 11.83 -1.83 1.57
N GLY A 124 12.32 -1.83 0.32
CA GLY A 124 13.72 -1.58 -0.01
C GLY A 124 14.17 -0.19 0.43
N LEU A 125 13.39 0.85 0.12
CA LEU A 125 13.63 2.23 0.54
C LEU A 125 13.81 2.33 2.05
N LEU A 126 13.02 1.59 2.84
CA LEU A 126 13.07 1.63 4.30
C LEU A 126 14.10 0.67 4.92
N GLY A 127 14.83 -0.07 4.07
CA GLY A 127 15.83 -1.06 4.48
C GLY A 127 15.23 -2.35 5.02
N PHE A 128 13.95 -2.63 4.77
CA PHE A 128 13.34 -3.91 5.10
C PHE A 128 13.76 -4.97 4.09
N ARG A 129 14.32 -6.06 4.59
CA ARG A 129 14.70 -7.23 3.79
C ARG A 129 13.67 -8.33 4.03
N PRO A 130 12.80 -8.63 3.03
CA PRO A 130 11.80 -9.68 3.18
C PRO A 130 12.43 -11.04 3.52
N PRO A 131 11.79 -11.86 4.38
CA PRO A 131 12.34 -13.15 4.78
C PRO A 131 12.43 -14.15 3.61
N VAL A 132 13.63 -14.67 3.35
CA VAL A 132 13.92 -15.63 2.26
C VAL A 132 13.39 -17.02 2.60
N GLN A 133 12.85 -17.76 1.60
CA GLN A 133 12.14 -19.04 1.75
C GLN A 133 12.86 -20.08 2.63
N SER A 134 14.18 -20.22 2.49
CA SER A 134 14.98 -21.24 3.18
C SER A 134 15.29 -20.97 4.66
N ARG A 135 15.09 -19.74 5.17
CA ARG A 135 15.61 -19.32 6.49
C ARG A 135 14.54 -19.00 7.53
N SER A 136 13.26 -19.12 7.21
CA SER A 136 12.19 -18.71 8.15
C SER A 136 10.91 -19.52 7.93
N ASN A 137 10.39 -20.11 9.01
CA ASN A 137 9.08 -20.75 9.02
C ASN A 137 7.95 -19.72 8.82
N HIS A 138 6.75 -20.20 8.50
CA HIS A 138 5.60 -19.33 8.18
C HIS A 138 5.27 -18.34 9.32
N ARG A 139 5.25 -18.81 10.57
CA ARG A 139 4.94 -17.98 11.75
C ARG A 139 5.90 -16.79 11.89
N LEU A 140 7.20 -17.03 11.75
CA LEU A 140 8.22 -15.98 11.81
C LEU A 140 8.06 -14.99 10.65
N ARG A 141 7.75 -15.45 9.43
CA ARG A 141 7.50 -14.55 8.29
C ARG A 141 6.34 -13.60 8.57
N VAL A 142 5.20 -14.16 8.98
CA VAL A 142 4.01 -13.39 9.32
C VAL A 142 4.35 -12.34 10.35
N GLN A 143 5.08 -12.71 11.40
CA GLN A 143 5.53 -11.78 12.43
C GLN A 143 6.39 -10.64 11.85
N LEU A 144 7.45 -10.95 11.09
CA LEU A 144 8.35 -9.95 10.52
C LEU A 144 7.62 -8.97 9.59
N TYR A 145 6.71 -9.46 8.75
CA TYR A 145 5.92 -8.62 7.87
C TYR A 145 4.97 -7.71 8.66
N LEU A 146 4.27 -8.24 9.67
CA LEU A 146 3.36 -7.44 10.49
C LEU A 146 4.09 -6.40 11.35
N GLU A 147 5.28 -6.72 11.86
CA GLU A 147 6.15 -5.78 12.58
C GLU A 147 6.62 -4.64 11.67
N PHE A 148 7.06 -4.97 10.45
CA PHE A 148 7.38 -3.97 9.44
C PHE A 148 6.16 -3.11 9.11
N TYR A 149 5.01 -3.72 8.89
CA TYR A 149 3.79 -3.02 8.52
C TYR A 149 3.25 -2.10 9.62
N LYS A 150 3.36 -2.52 10.88
CA LYS A 150 3.08 -1.68 12.05
C LYS A 150 4.02 -0.47 12.10
N SER A 151 5.32 -0.70 11.87
CA SER A 151 6.32 0.37 11.83
C SER A 151 6.06 1.35 10.68
N LEU A 152 5.70 0.83 9.51
CA LEU A 152 5.34 1.63 8.33
C LEU A 152 4.10 2.49 8.58
N THR A 153 3.07 1.91 9.18
CA THR A 153 1.84 2.64 9.56
C THR A 153 2.18 3.77 10.54
N GLY A 154 3.00 3.50 11.56
CA GLY A 154 3.44 4.52 12.50
C GLY A 154 4.30 5.62 11.85
N LEU A 155 5.14 5.27 10.88
CA LEU A 155 5.92 6.22 10.08
C LEU A 155 5.00 7.14 9.27
N TYR A 156 3.98 6.58 8.60
CA TYR A 156 3.01 7.35 7.82
C TYR A 156 2.25 8.34 8.68
N LEU A 157 1.76 7.91 9.84
CA LEU A 157 1.05 8.80 10.77
C LEU A 157 1.93 9.95 11.24
N LYS A 158 3.24 9.72 11.45
CA LYS A 158 4.18 10.79 11.80
C LYS A 158 4.43 11.75 10.63
N LEU A 159 4.76 11.22 9.45
CA LEU A 159 5.11 12.02 8.27
C LEU A 159 3.92 12.83 7.73
N GLN A 160 2.70 12.29 7.79
CA GLN A 160 1.51 12.99 7.31
C GLN A 160 1.25 14.31 8.06
N HIS A 161 1.69 14.41 9.32
CA HIS A 161 1.54 15.60 10.15
C HIS A 161 2.82 16.43 10.24
N ASP A 162 3.86 16.06 9.47
CA ASP A 162 5.12 16.80 9.46
C ASP A 162 4.97 18.12 8.68
N LYS A 163 5.36 19.22 9.32
CA LYS A 163 5.24 20.57 8.74
C LYS A 163 6.08 20.75 7.48
N GLN A 164 7.19 20.01 7.33
CA GLN A 164 8.05 20.12 6.17
C GLN A 164 7.42 19.51 4.92
N LEU A 165 6.59 18.47 5.07
CA LEU A 165 5.89 17.83 3.95
C LEU A 165 4.58 18.52 3.57
N TYR A 166 4.04 19.37 4.44
CA TYR A 166 2.77 20.05 4.22
C TYR A 166 2.71 20.82 2.87
N PRO A 167 3.72 21.61 2.46
CA PRO A 167 3.68 22.31 1.17
C PRO A 167 3.56 21.35 -0.01
N LEU A 168 4.34 20.26 -0.02
CA LEU A 168 4.29 19.25 -1.08
C LEU A 168 2.92 18.55 -1.12
N LEU A 169 2.39 18.14 0.04
CA LEU A 169 1.07 17.50 0.11
C LEU A 169 -0.05 18.43 -0.31
N LYS A 170 0.07 19.73 -0.01
CA LYS A 170 -0.86 20.76 -0.50
C LYS A 170 -0.77 20.91 -2.02
N ALA A 171 0.43 20.96 -2.59
CA ALA A 171 0.66 21.02 -4.03
C ALA A 171 0.08 19.80 -4.77
N ILE A 172 0.33 18.59 -4.27
CA ILE A 172 -0.30 17.35 -4.76
C ILE A 172 -1.82 17.46 -4.69
N GLY A 173 -2.35 18.01 -3.59
CA GLY A 173 -3.78 18.25 -3.43
C GLY A 173 -4.37 19.17 -4.48
N ILE A 174 -3.63 20.21 -4.90
CA ILE A 174 -4.04 21.13 -5.97
C ILE A 174 -3.98 20.45 -7.33
N LEU A 175 -2.86 19.77 -7.64
CA LEU A 175 -2.68 19.00 -8.88
C LEU A 175 -3.80 17.97 -9.10
N LEU A 176 -4.12 17.21 -8.06
CA LEU A 176 -5.18 16.22 -8.13
C LEU A 176 -6.55 16.86 -8.35
N LYS A 177 -6.85 17.98 -7.67
CA LYS A 177 -8.10 18.71 -7.85
C LYS A 177 -8.26 19.28 -9.26
N SER A 178 -7.19 19.82 -9.86
CA SER A 178 -7.24 20.30 -11.26
C SER A 178 -7.54 19.18 -12.26
N GLU A 179 -7.28 17.93 -11.89
CA GLU A 179 -7.65 16.75 -12.67
C GLU A 179 -9.01 16.13 -12.27
N GLY A 180 -9.77 16.75 -11.37
CA GLY A 180 -11.03 16.20 -10.86
C GLY A 180 -10.86 15.00 -9.91
N ILE A 181 -9.69 14.87 -9.27
CA ILE A 181 -9.33 13.78 -8.37
C ILE A 181 -9.39 14.26 -6.91
N TYR A 182 -10.23 13.61 -6.11
CA TYR A 182 -10.53 13.86 -4.71
C TYR A 182 -10.19 12.63 -3.86
N LEU A 183 -8.97 12.58 -3.35
CA LEU A 183 -8.51 11.54 -2.43
C LEU A 183 -8.43 12.05 -0.99
N HIS A 184 -8.59 11.16 -0.01
CA HIS A 184 -8.25 11.45 1.38
C HIS A 184 -6.74 11.67 1.55
N THR A 185 -6.35 12.47 2.54
CA THR A 185 -4.94 12.84 2.80
C THR A 185 -4.04 11.61 2.96
N ALA A 186 -4.47 10.61 3.72
CA ALA A 186 -3.73 9.36 3.92
C ALA A 186 -3.42 8.65 2.59
N LYS A 187 -4.37 8.65 1.64
CA LYS A 187 -4.16 8.02 0.34
C LYS A 187 -3.24 8.82 -0.57
N LYS A 188 -3.33 10.15 -0.57
CA LYS A 188 -2.35 11.00 -1.29
C LYS A 188 -0.94 10.73 -0.78
N PHE A 189 -0.79 10.66 0.54
CA PHE A 189 0.49 10.37 1.17
C PHE A 189 0.99 8.96 0.82
N ASP A 190 0.12 7.95 0.83
CA ASP A 190 0.48 6.59 0.40
C ASP A 190 0.97 6.58 -1.05
N LEU A 191 0.27 7.23 -1.98
CA LEU A 191 0.69 7.32 -3.38
C LEU A 191 2.01 8.07 -3.56
N LEU A 192 2.21 9.17 -2.82
CA LEU A 192 3.50 9.87 -2.76
C LEU A 192 4.61 8.92 -2.31
N MET A 193 4.41 8.17 -1.23
CA MET A 193 5.41 7.26 -0.68
C MET A 193 5.72 6.10 -1.63
N GLN A 194 4.71 5.52 -2.29
CA GLN A 194 4.95 4.53 -3.34
C GLN A 194 5.79 5.12 -4.48
N HIS A 195 5.46 6.33 -4.92
CA HIS A 195 6.16 7.01 -6.01
C HIS A 195 7.62 7.31 -5.67
N VAL A 196 7.88 7.87 -4.48
CA VAL A 196 9.22 8.11 -3.95
C VAL A 196 10.02 6.81 -3.90
N ALA A 197 9.42 5.71 -3.46
CA ALA A 197 10.09 4.42 -3.42
C ALA A 197 10.48 3.89 -4.82
N VAL A 198 9.62 4.09 -5.83
CA VAL A 198 9.92 3.75 -7.22
C VAL A 198 11.07 4.62 -7.75
N LEU A 199 11.00 5.94 -7.58
CA LEU A 199 12.07 6.85 -8.01
C LEU A 199 13.41 6.53 -7.34
N HIS A 200 13.41 6.22 -6.04
CA HIS A 200 14.60 5.78 -5.33
C HIS A 200 15.17 4.48 -5.91
N GLN A 201 14.32 3.48 -6.16
CA GLN A 201 14.74 2.21 -6.76
C GLN A 201 15.33 2.41 -8.17
N GLU A 202 14.83 3.39 -8.92
CA GLU A 202 15.32 3.76 -10.24
C GLU A 202 16.60 4.64 -10.20
N GLY A 203 17.10 4.99 -9.00
CA GLY A 203 18.27 5.88 -8.86
C GLY A 203 18.00 7.33 -9.27
N LYS A 204 16.72 7.73 -9.27
CA LYS A 204 16.28 9.05 -9.75
C LYS A 204 16.19 10.11 -8.65
N LEU A 205 16.37 9.74 -7.39
CA LEU A 205 16.41 10.68 -6.27
C LEU A 205 17.85 10.91 -5.83
N ILE A 206 18.18 12.16 -5.54
CA ILE A 206 19.49 12.60 -5.03
C ILE A 206 19.43 12.69 -3.49
#